data_AF-A0A8T6L1V4-F1
#
_entry.id   AF-A0A8T6L1V4-F1
#
_cell.length_a   1.000
_cell.length_b   1.000
_cell.length_c   1.000
_cell.angle_alpha   90.00
_cell.angle_beta   90.00
_cell.angle_gamma   90.00
#
_symmetry.space_group_name_H-M   'P 1'
#
loop_
_entity.id
_entity.type
_entity.pdbx_description
1 polymer ?
#
loop_
_entity_poly.entity_id
_entity_poly.type
_entity_poly.pdbx_seq_one_letter_code
_entity_poly.pdbx_strand_id
1 'polypeptide(L)'
;MASAFDTLQAAKQLEGCGFERQQAEAIAAVVQSVQGDLATKADLAATETALKADFKAELLKMAVAIIGLNAAIMFGLLRLFMGQG
;
A
#
# COMPACT_ATOMS: atom_id res chain seq x y z
N MET A 1 7.15 -13.84 -8.10
CA MET A 1 8.10 -13.57 -9.20
C MET A 1 7.29 -13.15 -10.41
N ALA A 2 7.39 -11.88 -10.83
CA ALA A 2 6.77 -11.44 -12.07
C ALA A 2 7.56 -12.06 -13.23
N SER A 3 6.93 -12.95 -14.01
CA SER A 3 7.51 -13.46 -15.24
C SER A 3 7.60 -12.31 -16.24
N ALA A 4 8.75 -12.10 -16.86
CA ALA A 4 8.86 -11.17 -17.98
C ALA A 4 7.88 -11.58 -19.10
N PHE A 5 7.17 -10.62 -19.67
CA PHE A 5 6.30 -10.87 -20.82
C PHE A 5 7.13 -11.15 -22.06
N ASP A 6 6.91 -12.31 -22.67
CA ASP A 6 7.58 -12.71 -23.91
C ASP A 6 6.85 -12.08 -25.10
N THR A 7 7.32 -10.89 -25.47
CA THR A 7 6.81 -10.12 -26.61
C THR A 7 6.88 -10.90 -27.93
N LEU A 8 7.90 -11.76 -28.12
CA LEU A 8 8.06 -12.55 -29.34
C LEU A 8 7.03 -13.67 -29.40
N GLN A 9 6.83 -14.38 -28.29
CA GLN A 9 5.80 -15.42 -28.21
C GLN A 9 4.40 -14.84 -28.39
N ALA A 10 4.13 -13.67 -27.78
CA ALA A 10 2.86 -12.96 -27.93
C ALA A 10 2.59 -12.55 -29.37
N ALA A 11 3.59 -11.98 -30.08
CA ALA A 11 3.46 -11.63 -31.49
C ALA A 11 3.18 -12.87 -32.37
N LYS A 12 3.89 -13.98 -32.15
CA LYS A 12 3.65 -15.24 -32.88
C LYS A 12 2.24 -15.81 -32.67
N GLN A 13 1.71 -15.71 -31.45
CA GLN A 13 0.34 -16.16 -31.17
C GLN A 13 -0.68 -15.28 -31.90
N LEU A 14 -0.48 -13.96 -31.92
CA LEU A 14 -1.33 -13.02 -32.65
C LEU A 14 -1.27 -13.26 -34.16
N GLU A 15 -0.09 -13.53 -34.73
CA GLU A 15 0.04 -13.96 -36.13
C GLU A 15 -0.75 -15.26 -36.40
N GLY A 16 -0.68 -16.22 -35.49
CA GLY A 16 -1.47 -17.47 -35.56
C GLY A 16 -2.99 -17.26 -35.48
N CYS A 17 -3.44 -16.12 -34.97
CA CYS A 17 -4.85 -15.70 -34.95
C CYS A 17 -5.25 -14.89 -36.19
N GLY A 18 -4.35 -14.72 -37.17
CA GLY A 18 -4.63 -14.01 -38.42
C GLY A 18 -4.32 -12.51 -38.41
N PHE A 19 -3.65 -12.00 -37.36
CA PHE A 19 -3.11 -10.65 -37.40
C PHE A 19 -1.89 -10.59 -38.32
N GLU A 20 -1.76 -9.49 -39.06
CA GLU A 20 -0.53 -9.25 -39.82
C GLU A 20 0.62 -9.04 -38.85
N ARG A 21 1.82 -9.50 -39.21
CA ARG A 21 3.03 -9.42 -38.37
C ARG A 21 3.25 -8.03 -37.75
N GLN A 22 3.07 -6.98 -38.54
CA GLN A 22 3.27 -5.60 -38.07
C GLN A 22 2.23 -5.21 -37.00
N GLN A 23 1.00 -5.71 -37.10
CA GLN A 23 -0.05 -5.51 -36.09
C GLN A 23 0.24 -6.34 -34.84
N ALA A 24 0.67 -7.59 -35.00
CA ALA A 24 1.02 -8.49 -33.91
C ALA A 24 2.18 -7.94 -33.07
N GLU A 25 3.24 -7.46 -33.72
CA GLU A 25 4.38 -6.81 -33.08
C GLU A 25 3.96 -5.52 -32.36
N ALA A 26 3.10 -4.70 -32.98
CA ALA A 26 2.60 -3.46 -32.36
C ALA A 26 1.75 -3.74 -31.11
N ILE A 27 0.87 -4.73 -31.15
CA ILE A 27 0.03 -5.12 -29.99
C ILE A 27 0.92 -5.67 -28.87
N ALA A 28 1.89 -6.54 -29.18
CA ALA A 28 2.81 -7.08 -28.19
C ALA A 28 3.65 -5.97 -27.52
N ALA A 29 4.11 -4.98 -28.29
CA ALA A 29 4.85 -3.83 -27.76
C ALA A 29 3.99 -2.96 -26.83
N VAL A 30 2.72 -2.73 -27.16
CA VAL A 30 1.78 -2.02 -26.29
C VAL A 30 1.57 -2.78 -24.98
N VAL A 31 1.31 -4.09 -25.03
CA VAL A 31 1.10 -4.90 -23.81
C VAL A 31 2.34 -4.88 -22.91
N GLN A 32 3.54 -4.97 -23.49
CA GLN A 32 4.81 -4.86 -22.77
C GLN A 32 4.98 -3.49 -22.09
N SER A 33 4.56 -2.41 -22.76
CA SER A 33 4.72 -1.05 -22.21
C SER A 33 3.78 -0.78 -21.04
N VAL A 34 2.55 -1.33 -21.05
CA VAL A 34 1.63 -1.19 -19.91
C VAL A 34 2.06 -2.07 -18.74
N GLN A 35 2.67 -3.23 -18.99
CA GLN A 35 3.02 -4.17 -17.92
C GLN A 35 4.07 -3.64 -16.94
N GLY A 36 4.94 -2.73 -17.37
CA GLY A 36 5.99 -2.14 -16.54
C GLY A 36 5.49 -1.18 -15.44
N ASP A 37 4.26 -0.66 -15.57
CA ASP A 37 3.73 0.41 -14.70
C ASP A 37 2.39 0.04 -14.02
N LEU A 38 2.06 -1.26 -14.02
CA LEU A 38 0.83 -1.75 -13.38
C LEU A 38 1.04 -1.96 -11.88
N ALA A 39 0.48 -1.08 -11.06
CA ALA A 39 0.24 -1.39 -9.65
C ALA A 39 -0.63 -2.65 -9.57
N THR A 40 -0.09 -3.75 -9.04
CA THR A 40 -0.82 -5.00 -8.94
C THR A 40 -1.79 -4.95 -7.76
N LYS A 41 -2.78 -5.85 -7.75
CA LYS A 41 -3.65 -6.04 -6.58
C LYS A 41 -2.86 -6.37 -5.31
N ALA A 42 -1.71 -7.02 -5.45
CA ALA A 42 -0.82 -7.31 -4.32
C ALA A 42 -0.17 -6.04 -3.77
N ASP A 43 0.24 -5.11 -4.64
CA ASP A 43 0.79 -3.82 -4.24
C ASP A 43 -0.27 -2.96 -3.51
N LEU A 44 -1.51 -3.02 -3.98
CA LEU A 44 -2.63 -2.35 -3.31
C LEU A 44 -2.89 -2.95 -1.92
N ALA A 45 -2.91 -4.28 -1.79
CA ALA A 45 -3.11 -4.97 -0.51
C ALA A 45 -1.96 -4.71 0.48
N ALA A 46 -0.72 -4.63 -0.02
CA ALA A 46 0.44 -4.25 0.77
C ALA A 46 0.31 -2.81 1.29
N THR A 47 -0.08 -1.88 0.41
CA THR A 47 -0.30 -0.47 0.76
C THR A 47 -1.45 -0.31 1.77
N GLU A 48 -2.56 -1.03 1.59
CA GLU A 48 -3.69 -1.02 2.54
C GLU A 48 -3.26 -1.54 3.93
N THR A 49 -2.47 -2.62 3.95
CA THR A 49 -1.95 -3.20 5.19
C THR A 49 -1.02 -2.24 5.92
N ALA A 50 -0.07 -1.63 5.18
CA ALA A 50 0.85 -0.63 5.72
C ALA A 50 0.08 0.57 6.29
N LEU A 51 -0.89 1.09 5.53
CA LEU A 51 -1.69 2.24 5.95
C LEU A 51 -2.50 1.95 7.21
N LYS A 52 -3.15 0.77 7.31
CA LYS A 52 -3.87 0.36 8.52
C LYS A 52 -2.95 0.23 9.73
N ALA A 53 -1.73 -0.27 9.54
CA ALA A 53 -0.74 -0.37 10.61
C ALA A 53 -0.32 1.00 11.13
N ASP A 54 -0.05 1.94 10.22
CA ASP A 54 0.34 3.32 10.56
C ASP A 54 -0.76 4.06 11.31
N PHE A 55 -2.01 3.97 10.83
CA PHE A 55 -3.16 4.55 11.53
C PHE A 55 -3.34 3.96 12.93
N LYS A 56 -3.21 2.64 13.07
CA LYS A 56 -3.33 1.99 14.38
C LYS A 56 -2.22 2.43 15.34
N ALA A 57 -0.99 2.57 14.85
CA ALA A 57 0.13 3.06 15.63
C ALA A 57 -0.11 4.50 16.12
N GLU A 58 -0.62 5.37 15.25
CA GLU A 58 -0.91 6.77 15.61
C GLU A 58 -2.04 6.89 16.64
N LEU A 59 -3.11 6.09 16.48
CA LEU A 59 -4.18 6.01 17.47
C LEU A 59 -3.68 5.54 18.84
N LEU A 60 -2.77 4.55 18.88
CA LEU A 60 -2.16 4.09 20.13
C LEU A 60 -1.31 5.19 20.79
N LYS A 61 -0.51 5.93 20.03
CA LYS A 61 0.27 7.06 20.55
C LYS A 61 -0.64 8.12 21.17
N MET A 62 -1.73 8.48 20.49
CA MET A 62 -2.72 9.43 21.01
C MET A 62 -3.36 8.90 22.30
N ALA A 63 -3.77 7.63 22.35
CA ALA A 63 -4.34 7.03 23.56
C ALA A 63 -3.38 7.08 24.75
N VAL A 64 -2.09 6.74 24.53
CA VAL A 64 -1.05 6.82 25.57
C VAL A 64 -0.85 8.26 26.05
N ALA A 65 -0.82 9.24 25.13
CA ALA A 65 -0.68 10.65 25.48
C ALA A 65 -1.84 11.14 26.35
N ILE A 66 -3.08 10.79 26.00
CA ILE A 66 -4.28 11.16 26.78
C ILE A 66 -4.25 10.52 28.17
N ILE A 67 -3.90 9.23 28.26
CA ILE A 67 -3.77 8.53 29.55
C ILE A 67 -2.71 9.20 30.42
N GLY A 68 -1.54 9.53 29.84
CA GLY A 68 -0.46 10.21 30.54
C GLY A 68 -0.88 11.58 31.06
N LEU A 69 -1.57 12.37 30.24
CA LEU A 69 -2.10 13.68 30.64
C LEU A 69 -3.11 13.55 31.79
N ASN A 70 -4.07 12.63 31.68
CA ASN A 70 -5.07 12.40 32.73
C ASN A 70 -4.42 11.95 34.05
N ALA A 71 -3.42 11.06 33.98
CA ALA A 71 -2.67 10.63 35.16
C ALA A 71 -1.92 11.81 35.83
N ALA A 72 -1.29 12.67 35.03
CA ALA A 72 -0.61 13.87 35.53
C ALA A 72 -1.59 14.85 36.20
N ILE A 73 -2.77 15.06 35.60
CA ILE A 73 -3.83 15.90 36.18
C ILE A 73 -4.30 15.31 37.51
N MET A 74 -4.62 14.01 37.56
CA MET A 74 -5.06 13.35 38.80
C MET A 74 -4.01 13.45 39.90
N PHE A 75 -2.73 13.24 39.57
CA PHE A 75 -1.64 13.37 40.51
C PHE A 75 -1.53 14.81 41.06
N GLY A 76 -1.63 15.82 40.18
CA GLY A 76 -1.62 17.22 40.58
C GLY A 76 -2.79 17.57 41.51
N LEU A 77 -3.99 17.11 41.20
CA LEU A 77 -5.19 17.33 42.03
C LEU A 77 -5.06 16.67 43.40
N LEU A 78 -4.61 15.41 43.47
CA LEU A 78 -4.37 14.70 44.73
C LEU A 78 -3.37 15.46 45.62
N ARG A 79 -2.28 15.96 45.03
CA ARG A 79 -1.28 16.74 45.76
C ARG A 79 -1.86 18.06 46.29
N LEU A 80 -2.71 18.73 45.52
CA LEU A 80 -3.35 19.97 45.94
C LEU A 80 -4.30 19.75 47.13
N PHE A 81 -5.13 18.70 47.09
CA PHE A 81 -6.06 18.39 48.19
C PHE A 81 -5.35 17.97 49.47
N MET A 82 -4.27 17.19 49.38
CA MET A 82 -3.49 16.78 50.56
C MET A 82 -2.73 17.94 51.22
N GLY A 83 -2.46 19.03 50.49
CA GLY A 83 -1.80 20.23 51.04
C GLY A 83 -2.72 21.22 51.76
N GLN A 84 -4.03 21.01 51.77
CA GLN A 84 -5.01 21.88 52.44
C GLN A 84 -5.54 21.31 53.78
N GLY A 85 -5.01 20.16 54.23
CA GLY A 85 -5.40 19.49 55.48
C GLY A 85 -4.42 19.70 56.62
#